data_AF-A0A0H5BMK6-F1
#
_entry.id   AF-A0A0H5BMK6-F1
#
_cell.length_a   1.000
_cell.length_b   1.000
_cell.length_c   1.000
_cell.angle_alpha   90.00
_cell.angle_beta   90.00
_cell.angle_gamma   90.00
#
_symmetry.space_group_name_H-M   'P 1'
#
loop_
_entity.id
_entity.type
_entity.pdbx_description
1 polymer ?
#
loop_
_entity_poly.entity_id
_entity_poly.type
_entity_poly.pdbx_seq_one_letter_code
_entity_poly.pdbx_strand_id
1 'polypeptide(L)'
;KTKNCLQDNNSHYHRLCKENICGFENSQSIFCPFFQEVASQCNQSRINRFWRRLTRCEKPRSPGDLIYRENGPAVIPSCSNPKPLPFYQELTESCACPEGKVLNNGAKGYRCIPWPNCSCEFAGKSYRNGEIR
;
A
#
# COMPACT_ATOMS: atom_id res chain seq x y z
N LYS A 1 4.45 -12.58 27.64
CA LYS A 1 3.77 -13.50 26.70
C LYS A 1 3.95 -12.98 25.27
N THR A 2 5.14 -13.16 24.70
CA THR A 2 5.40 -12.89 23.28
C THR A 2 5.27 -14.24 22.60
N LYS A 3 4.05 -14.64 22.19
CA LYS A 3 3.92 -15.80 21.31
C LYS A 3 4.71 -15.46 20.05
N ASN A 4 5.70 -16.29 19.71
CA ASN A 4 6.47 -16.12 18.48
C ASN A 4 5.48 -16.27 17.32
N CYS A 5 5.06 -15.16 16.71
CA CYS A 5 4.08 -15.14 15.61
C CYS A 5 4.53 -15.96 14.40
N LEU A 6 5.81 -16.32 14.33
CA LEU A 6 6.38 -17.16 13.29
C LEU A 6 6.47 -18.65 13.68
N GLN A 7 5.99 -19.08 14.86
CA GLN A 7 6.23 -20.44 15.37
C GLN A 7 5.80 -21.56 14.40
N ASP A 8 4.68 -21.39 13.69
CA ASP A 8 4.18 -22.41 12.75
C ASP A 8 4.89 -22.38 11.38
N ASN A 9 5.65 -21.32 11.08
CA ASN A 9 6.24 -21.09 9.75
C ASN A 9 7.74 -20.69 9.79
N ASN A 10 8.39 -20.82 10.95
CA ASN A 10 9.74 -20.33 11.19
C ASN A 10 10.77 -21.04 10.28
N SER A 11 10.61 -22.36 10.09
CA SER A 11 11.48 -23.15 9.21
C SER A 11 11.37 -22.69 7.74
N HIS A 12 10.15 -22.35 7.30
CA HIS A 12 9.89 -21.86 5.95
C HIS A 12 10.54 -20.49 5.71
N TYR A 13 10.30 -19.51 6.60
CA TYR A 13 10.92 -18.19 6.48
C TYR A 13 12.44 -18.23 6.66
N HIS A 14 12.97 -19.11 7.50
CA HIS A 14 14.42 -19.28 7.63
C HIS A 14 15.05 -19.83 6.35
N ARG A 15 14.38 -20.78 5.67
CA ARG A 15 14.83 -21.28 4.37
C ARG A 15 14.77 -20.19 3.30
N LEU A 16 13.65 -19.48 3.18
CA LEU A 16 13.51 -18.37 2.22
C LEU A 16 14.50 -17.24 2.48
N CYS A 17 14.86 -16.97 3.75
CA CYS A 17 15.89 -16.00 4.09
C CYS A 17 17.24 -16.40 3.46
N LYS A 18 17.65 -17.67 3.61
CA LYS A 18 18.89 -18.17 3.00
C LYS A 18 18.87 -18.12 1.48
N GLU A 19 17.72 -18.44 0.88
CA GLU A 19 17.57 -18.47 -0.58
C GLU A 19 17.53 -17.07 -1.21
N ASN A 20 16.92 -16.07 -0.54
CA ASN A 20 16.69 -14.74 -1.11
C ASN A 20 17.63 -13.64 -0.60
N ILE A 21 18.19 -13.78 0.61
CA ILE A 21 18.99 -12.72 1.26
C ILE A 21 20.48 -12.99 1.17
N CYS A 22 20.92 -14.25 1.19
CA CYS A 22 22.35 -14.56 1.12
C CYS A 22 22.95 -14.04 -0.20
N GLY A 23 24.01 -13.23 -0.10
CA GLY A 23 24.64 -12.54 -1.23
C GLY A 23 23.99 -11.20 -1.60
N PHE A 24 22.89 -10.82 -0.94
CA PHE A 24 22.17 -9.56 -1.14
C PHE A 24 21.97 -8.79 0.17
N GLU A 25 22.79 -9.05 1.18
CA GLU A 25 22.65 -8.49 2.53
C GLU A 25 22.68 -6.95 2.54
N ASN A 26 23.35 -6.34 1.56
CA ASN A 26 23.46 -4.89 1.42
C ASN A 26 22.40 -4.28 0.46
N SER A 27 21.57 -5.11 -0.18
CA SER A 27 20.56 -4.67 -1.16
C SER A 27 19.22 -4.45 -0.47
N GLN A 28 18.94 -3.20 -0.05
CA GLN A 28 17.66 -2.83 0.58
C GLN A 28 16.45 -3.18 -0.28
N SER A 29 16.56 -3.12 -1.61
CA SER A 29 15.48 -3.48 -2.52
C SER A 29 15.11 -4.97 -2.49
N ILE A 30 16.00 -5.83 -1.98
CA ILE A 30 15.77 -7.27 -1.86
C ILE A 30 15.41 -7.64 -0.42
N PHE A 31 16.18 -7.18 0.57
CA PHE A 31 15.93 -7.61 1.94
C PHE A 31 14.71 -6.91 2.59
N CYS A 32 14.43 -5.65 2.29
CA CYS A 32 13.34 -4.93 2.94
C CYS A 32 11.95 -5.51 2.62
N PRO A 33 11.62 -5.87 1.36
CA PRO A 33 10.35 -6.54 1.05
C PRO A 33 10.19 -7.88 1.77
N PHE A 34 11.28 -8.66 1.92
CA PHE A 34 11.23 -9.92 2.66
C PHE A 34 10.86 -9.70 4.13
N PHE A 35 11.53 -8.76 4.82
CA PHE A 35 11.20 -8.46 6.22
C PHE A 35 9.85 -7.79 6.39
N GLN A 36 9.38 -7.01 5.40
CA GLN A 36 8.02 -6.48 5.39
C GLN A 36 7.01 -7.64 5.42
N GLU A 37 7.24 -8.69 4.65
CA GLU A 37 6.34 -9.84 4.62
C GLU A 37 6.43 -10.70 5.89
N VAL A 38 7.62 -10.87 6.45
CA VAL A 38 7.76 -11.50 7.77
C VAL A 38 7.00 -10.70 8.84
N ALA A 39 7.02 -9.38 8.76
CA ALA A 39 6.33 -8.50 9.69
C ALA A 39 4.79 -8.48 9.49
N SER A 40 4.30 -8.65 8.25
CA SER A 40 2.86 -8.66 7.93
C SER A 40 2.15 -9.85 8.58
N GLN A 41 2.78 -11.04 8.58
CA GLN A 41 2.28 -12.24 9.28
C GLN A 41 2.17 -12.04 10.81
N CYS A 42 2.87 -11.03 11.31
CA CYS A 42 3.02 -10.72 12.72
C CYS A 42 2.24 -9.46 13.11
N ASN A 43 1.13 -9.14 12.41
CA ASN A 43 0.40 -7.87 12.49
C ASN A 43 0.06 -7.40 13.92
N GLN A 44 -0.28 -8.32 14.84
CA GLN A 44 -0.60 -8.01 16.24
C GLN A 44 0.61 -7.97 17.18
N SER A 45 1.81 -8.26 16.69
CA SER A 45 3.02 -8.36 17.50
C SER A 45 3.83 -7.05 17.50
N ARG A 46 4.76 -6.93 18.46
CA ARG A 46 5.73 -5.83 18.47
C ARG A 46 6.66 -5.83 17.25
N ILE A 47 6.84 -6.97 16.56
CA ILE A 47 7.71 -7.08 15.39
C ILE A 47 7.19 -6.18 14.27
N ASN A 48 5.88 -6.21 14.00
CA ASN A 48 5.26 -5.37 12.97
C ASN A 48 5.51 -3.87 13.20
N ARG A 49 5.56 -3.42 14.46
CA ARG A 49 5.82 -2.00 14.79
C ARG A 49 7.29 -1.58 14.66
N PHE A 50 8.24 -2.49 14.85
CA PHE A 50 9.66 -2.14 14.99
C PHE A 50 10.58 -2.72 13.91
N TRP A 51 10.09 -3.57 13.01
CA TRP A 51 10.93 -4.23 12.02
C TRP A 51 11.73 -3.23 11.18
N ARG A 52 11.10 -2.15 10.67
CA ARG A 52 11.80 -1.10 9.88
C ARG A 52 12.96 -0.45 10.64
N ARG A 53 12.80 -0.23 11.95
CA ARG A 53 13.86 0.32 12.80
C ARG A 53 15.01 -0.68 12.99
N LEU A 54 14.70 -1.97 13.10
CA LEU A 54 15.70 -3.03 13.26
C LEU A 54 16.48 -3.27 11.97
N THR A 55 15.79 -3.23 10.84
CA THR A 55 16.35 -3.52 9.51
C THR A 55 16.90 -2.27 8.81
N ARG A 56 16.66 -1.08 9.36
CA ARG A 56 16.96 0.22 8.75
C ARG A 56 16.31 0.42 7.37
N CYS A 57 15.19 -0.25 7.13
CA CYS A 57 14.41 -0.09 5.91
C CYS A 57 13.62 1.22 5.94
N GLU A 58 13.80 2.05 4.92
CA GLU A 58 12.99 3.27 4.74
C GLU A 58 11.53 2.93 4.41
N LYS A 59 10.64 3.88 4.70
CA LYS A 59 9.25 3.78 4.24
C LYS A 59 9.22 3.92 2.71
N PRO A 60 8.35 3.16 2.00
CA PRO A 60 8.16 3.33 0.57
C PRO A 60 7.83 4.78 0.21
N ARG A 61 8.40 5.25 -0.90
CA ARG A 61 8.03 6.56 -1.47
C ARG A 61 6.74 6.41 -2.29
N SER A 62 5.78 7.28 -2.02
CA SER A 62 4.53 7.34 -2.79
C SER A 62 4.71 8.21 -4.04
N PRO A 63 4.15 7.81 -5.19
CA PRO A 63 4.21 8.63 -6.39
C PRO A 63 3.13 9.73 -6.38
N GLY A 64 3.46 10.90 -6.93
CA GLY A 64 2.53 12.02 -7.11
C GLY A 64 1.97 12.56 -5.79
N ASP A 65 0.65 12.72 -5.74
CA ASP A 65 -0.08 13.28 -4.58
C ASP A 65 -0.45 12.21 -3.53
N LEU A 66 -0.09 10.94 -3.76
CA LEU A 66 -0.37 9.87 -2.82
C LEU A 66 0.49 10.00 -1.57
N ILE A 67 -0.06 9.56 -0.44
CA ILE A 67 0.60 9.58 0.85
C ILE A 67 0.71 8.14 1.36
N TYR A 68 1.90 7.76 1.78
CA TYR A 68 2.15 6.47 2.40
C TYR A 68 1.41 6.35 3.73
N ARG A 69 0.74 5.21 3.94
CA ARG A 69 -0.01 4.85 5.14
C ARG A 69 0.41 3.44 5.56
N GLU A 70 0.77 3.27 6.83
CA GLU A 70 1.02 1.92 7.37
C GLU A 70 -0.27 1.09 7.44
N ASN A 71 -1.40 1.75 7.70
CA ASN A 71 -2.75 1.18 7.67
C ASN A 71 -3.60 1.96 6.67
N GLY A 72 -3.30 1.81 5.39
CA GLY A 72 -4.05 2.40 4.29
C GLY A 72 -5.02 1.40 3.66
N PRO A 73 -5.93 1.86 2.79
CA PRO A 73 -6.82 0.97 2.06
C PRO A 73 -6.03 0.13 1.05
N ALA A 74 -6.36 -1.15 0.93
CA ALA A 74 -5.83 -2.02 -0.14
C ALA A 74 -6.26 -1.54 -1.55
N VAL A 75 -7.48 -0.98 -1.65
CA VAL A 75 -8.00 -0.38 -2.89
C VAL A 75 -8.17 1.12 -2.70
N ILE A 76 -7.43 1.92 -3.47
CA ILE A 76 -7.46 3.38 -3.39
C ILE A 76 -8.80 3.89 -3.95
N PRO A 77 -9.60 4.68 -3.20
CA PRO A 77 -10.78 5.35 -3.73
C PRO A 77 -10.44 6.23 -4.94
N SER A 78 -11.24 6.14 -6.00
CA SER A 78 -11.00 6.81 -7.27
C SER A 78 -12.22 7.56 -7.78
N CYS A 79 -12.07 8.37 -8.83
CA CYS A 79 -13.19 9.06 -9.45
C CYS A 79 -14.28 8.09 -9.95
N SER A 80 -13.89 6.97 -10.57
CA SER A 80 -14.83 5.95 -11.05
C SER A 80 -15.40 5.07 -9.92
N ASN A 81 -14.71 4.95 -8.79
CA ASN A 81 -15.17 4.18 -7.63
C ASN A 81 -14.78 4.90 -6.32
N PRO A 82 -15.58 5.89 -5.89
CA PRO A 82 -15.23 6.74 -4.74
C PRO A 82 -15.47 6.06 -3.40
N LYS A 83 -16.27 5.00 -3.36
CA LYS A 83 -16.59 4.22 -2.16
C LYS A 83 -16.44 2.72 -2.47
N PRO A 84 -15.21 2.20 -2.56
CA PRO A 84 -14.97 0.77 -2.71
C PRO A 84 -15.68 -0.01 -1.60
N LEU A 85 -16.21 -1.20 -1.92
CA LEU A 85 -16.92 -2.03 -0.94
C LEU A 85 -16.03 -2.36 0.27
N PRO A 86 -16.61 -2.51 1.48
CA PRO A 86 -15.85 -2.79 2.71
C PRO A 86 -14.92 -4.01 2.62
N PHE A 87 -15.29 -5.04 1.85
CA PHE A 87 -14.44 -6.20 1.60
C PHE A 87 -13.09 -5.84 0.95
N TYR A 88 -13.03 -4.75 0.18
CA TYR A 88 -11.81 -4.22 -0.43
C TYR A 88 -11.09 -3.18 0.45
N GLN A 89 -11.58 -2.95 1.66
CA GLN A 89 -11.02 -2.00 2.63
C GLN A 89 -10.19 -2.72 3.71
N GLU A 90 -9.66 -3.90 3.42
CA GLU A 90 -8.60 -4.47 4.25
C GLU A 90 -7.47 -3.45 4.38
N LEU A 91 -7.04 -3.22 5.62
CA LEU A 91 -5.97 -2.27 5.92
C LEU A 91 -4.63 -2.95 5.71
N THR A 92 -3.79 -2.32 4.91
CA THR A 92 -2.44 -2.78 4.61
C THR A 92 -1.52 -1.58 4.44
N GLU A 93 -0.21 -1.82 4.37
CA GLU A 93 0.71 -0.76 3.99
C GLU A 93 0.45 -0.36 2.54
N SER A 94 -0.04 0.86 2.32
CA SER A 94 -0.41 1.33 0.99
C SER A 94 -0.14 2.83 0.80
N CYS A 95 -0.17 3.27 -0.45
CA CYS A 95 -0.16 4.68 -0.81
C CYS A 95 -1.59 5.08 -1.15
N ALA A 96 -2.14 6.10 -0.49
CA ALA A 96 -3.53 6.52 -0.69
C ALA A 96 -3.65 8.04 -0.78
N CYS A 97 -4.72 8.53 -1.39
CA CYS A 97 -5.01 9.95 -1.39
C CYS A 97 -5.23 10.48 0.04
N PRO A 98 -4.91 11.76 0.30
CA PRO A 98 -5.29 12.40 1.55
C PRO A 98 -6.81 12.36 1.75
N GLU A 99 -7.24 12.46 3.00
CA GLU A 99 -8.66 12.47 3.36
C GLU A 99 -9.43 13.55 2.58
N GLY A 100 -10.65 13.22 2.16
CA GLY A 100 -11.50 14.10 1.35
C GLY A 100 -11.16 14.16 -0.14
N LYS A 101 -10.14 13.42 -0.61
CA LYS A 101 -9.78 13.33 -2.04
C LYS A 101 -9.83 11.89 -2.55
N VAL A 102 -10.01 11.76 -3.86
CA VAL A 102 -9.98 10.49 -4.60
C VAL A 102 -8.92 10.55 -5.70
N LEU A 103 -8.43 9.38 -6.11
CA LEU A 103 -7.50 9.25 -7.22
C LEU A 103 -8.20 9.62 -8.54
N ASN A 104 -7.61 10.54 -9.29
CA ASN A 104 -8.04 10.84 -10.66
C ASN A 104 -7.54 9.77 -11.63
N ASN A 105 -8.21 8.62 -11.66
CA ASN A 105 -7.86 7.46 -12.47
C ASN A 105 -8.13 7.63 -13.98
N GLY A 106 -8.77 8.73 -14.40
CA GLY A 106 -8.96 9.10 -15.81
C GLY A 106 -7.82 9.96 -16.38
N ALA A 107 -6.92 10.46 -15.54
CA ALA A 107 -5.77 11.27 -15.96
C ALA A 107 -4.46 10.49 -15.86
N LYS A 108 -3.44 10.93 -16.59
CA LYS A 108 -2.07 10.39 -16.44
C LYS A 108 -1.49 10.82 -15.10
N GLY A 109 -0.79 9.89 -14.44
CA GLY A 109 -0.12 10.11 -13.15
C GLY A 109 -1.02 9.89 -11.94
N TYR A 110 -0.50 10.21 -10.75
CA TYR A 110 -1.15 9.96 -9.47
C TYR A 110 -1.60 11.27 -8.83
N ARG A 111 -2.65 11.89 -9.38
CA ARG A 111 -3.24 13.12 -8.82
C ARG A 111 -4.45 12.82 -7.96
N CYS A 112 -4.52 13.48 -6.82
CA CYS A 112 -5.63 13.37 -5.88
C CYS A 112 -6.47 14.64 -5.93
N ILE A 113 -7.76 14.50 -6.26
CA ILE A 113 -8.70 15.61 -6.40
C ILE A 113 -9.94 15.39 -5.52
N PRO A 114 -10.66 16.46 -5.12
CA PRO A 114 -11.98 16.29 -4.53
C PRO A 114 -12.91 15.53 -5.47
N TRP A 115 -13.75 14.64 -4.94
CA TRP A 115 -14.68 13.86 -5.76
C TRP A 115 -15.59 14.71 -6.67
N PRO A 116 -16.13 15.87 -6.24
CA PRO A 116 -16.91 16.75 -7.11
C PRO A 116 -16.15 17.30 -8.32
N ASN A 117 -14.82 17.22 -8.33
CA ASN A 117 -13.99 17.72 -9.43
C ASN A 117 -13.65 16.62 -10.45
N CYS A 118 -14.16 15.39 -10.25
CA CYS A 118 -13.98 14.31 -11.20
C CYS A 118 -14.71 14.61 -12.52
N SER A 119 -14.03 14.34 -13.63
CA SER A 119 -14.65 14.31 -14.95
C SER A 119 -15.48 13.03 -15.14
N CYS A 120 -16.59 13.13 -15.85
CA CYS A 120 -17.41 11.99 -16.24
C CYS A 120 -17.02 11.51 -17.64
N GLU A 121 -17.19 10.23 -17.94
CA GLU A 121 -17.01 9.71 -19.29
C GLU A 121 -18.34 9.17 -19.81
N PHE A 122 -18.71 9.55 -21.03
CA PHE A 122 -19.84 8.97 -21.73
C PHE A 122 -19.48 8.75 -23.19
N ALA A 123 -19.67 7.52 -23.69
CA ALA A 123 -19.40 7.12 -25.07
C ALA A 123 -17.99 7.51 -25.55
N GLY A 124 -16.98 7.28 -24.72
CA GLY A 124 -15.58 7.58 -25.04
C GLY A 124 -15.21 9.07 -24.98
N LYS A 125 -16.13 9.94 -24.57
CA LYS A 125 -15.87 11.37 -24.38
C LYS A 125 -15.86 11.73 -22.90
N SER A 126 -14.85 12.48 -22.48
CA SER A 126 -14.77 13.04 -21.13
C SER A 126 -15.48 14.39 -21.05
N TYR A 127 -16.27 14.57 -20.01
CA TYR A 127 -17.01 15.79 -19.69
C TYR A 127 -16.50 16.32 -18.36
N ARG A 128 -16.24 17.62 -18.30
CA ARG A 128 -15.90 18.31 -17.05
C ARG A 128 -17.13 18.40 -16.15
N ASN A 129 -16.90 18.68 -14.88
CA ASN A 129 -17.99 18.95 -13.95
C ASN A 129 -18.85 20.12 -14.47
N GLY A 130 -20.16 19.88 -14.61
CA GLY A 130 -21.13 20.84 -15.14
C GLY A 130 -21.29 20.86 -16.67
N GLU A 131 -20.48 20.10 -17.42
CA GLU A 131 -20.69 19.97 -18.88
C GLU A 131 -21.86 19.02 -19.18
N ILE A 132 -22.72 19.42 -20.12
CA ILE A 132 -23.90 18.66 -20.52
C ILE A 132 -23.53 17.82 -21.76
N ARG A 133 -24.01 16.58 -21.77
CA ARG A 133 -23.87 15.61 -22.85
C ARG A 133 -24.74 15.94 -24.06
#